data_AF-A0A6A7M4A8-F1
#
_entry.id   AF-A0A6A7M4A8-F1
#
_cell.length_a   1.000
_cell.length_b   1.000
_cell.length_c   1.000
_cell.angle_alpha   90.00
_cell.angle_beta   90.00
_cell.angle_gamma   90.00
#
_symmetry.space_group_name_H-M   'P 1'
#
loop_
_entity.id
_entity.type
_entity.pdbx_description
1 polymer ?
#
loop_
_entity_poly.entity_id
_entity_poly.type
_entity_poly.pdbx_seq_one_letter_code
_entity_poly.pdbx_strand_id
1 'polypeptide(L)'
;MFARLAALDLDVGRCSSASILLDSNLEIALKEFIVHRTDLFPPHKYGDAAILALFQRRTNVINAITPHVPLSPTILGKIGHYYGLRNKLIHERTTAAITDKEVADYQRVVETALKALFKVKFPKR
;
A
#
# COMPACT_ATOMS: atom_id res chain seq x y z
N MET A 1 9.82 -0.24 12.93
CA MET A 1 10.02 -0.71 11.55
C MET A 1 9.81 0.37 10.46
N PHE A 2 9.34 1.59 10.78
CA PHE A 2 8.96 2.58 9.76
C PHE A 2 10.02 3.62 9.32
N ALA A 3 11.22 3.65 9.93
CA ALA A 3 12.18 4.74 9.72
C ALA A 3 13.32 4.47 8.73
N ARG A 4 13.38 3.30 8.07
CA ARG A 4 14.56 2.90 7.26
C ARG A 4 14.31 2.81 5.75
N LEU A 5 13.27 3.47 5.22
CA LEU A 5 13.01 3.51 3.78
C LEU A 5 13.70 4.67 3.03
N ALA A 6 14.35 5.59 3.73
CA ALA A 6 14.94 6.78 3.10
C ALA A 6 16.31 6.53 2.42
N ALA A 7 16.88 5.32 2.51
CA ALA A 7 18.28 5.06 2.09
C ALA A 7 18.43 3.89 1.11
N LEU A 8 17.42 3.63 0.27
CA LEU A 8 17.56 2.70 -0.85
C LEU A 8 17.83 3.49 -2.13
N ASP A 9 19.11 3.83 -2.32
CA ASP A 9 19.68 4.30 -3.57
C ASP A 9 19.69 3.12 -4.56
N LEU A 10 18.56 2.90 -5.23
CA LEU A 10 18.32 1.73 -6.06
C LEU A 10 18.81 2.00 -7.48
N ASP A 11 20.09 1.69 -7.71
CA ASP A 11 20.74 1.75 -9.03
C ASP A 11 20.11 0.73 -10.02
N VAL A 12 20.13 1.14 -11.29
CA VAL A 12 19.32 0.73 -12.45
C VAL A 12 19.30 -0.79 -12.67
N GLY A 13 18.09 -1.37 -12.67
CA GLY A 13 17.84 -2.83 -12.82
C GLY A 13 16.88 -3.42 -11.76
N ARG A 14 16.39 -2.61 -10.81
CA ARG A 14 15.63 -3.04 -9.62
C ARG A 14 14.19 -2.51 -9.52
N CYS A 15 13.67 -1.92 -10.60
CA CYS A 15 12.38 -1.21 -10.59
C CYS A 15 11.20 -2.14 -10.19
N SER A 16 11.21 -3.39 -10.67
CA SER A 16 10.23 -4.41 -10.29
C SER A 16 10.31 -4.76 -8.79
N SER A 17 11.51 -4.93 -8.24
CA SER A 17 11.71 -5.20 -6.81
C SER A 17 11.26 -4.00 -5.95
N ALA A 18 11.54 -2.78 -6.39
CA ALA A 18 11.09 -1.57 -5.70
C ALA A 18 9.55 -1.48 -5.63
N SER A 19 8.86 -1.76 -6.74
CA SER A 19 7.39 -1.76 -6.77
C SER A 19 6.79 -2.85 -5.87
N ILE A 20 7.42 -4.03 -5.78
CA ILE A 20 6.97 -5.11 -4.90
C ILE A 20 7.09 -4.70 -3.42
N LEU A 21 8.21 -4.06 -3.06
CA LEU A 21 8.43 -3.57 -1.70
C LEU A 21 7.45 -2.46 -1.32
N LEU A 22 7.23 -1.50 -2.22
CA LEU A 22 6.22 -0.45 -2.04
C LEU A 22 4.82 -1.04 -1.84
N ASP A 23 4.45 -2.04 -2.64
CA ASP A 23 3.16 -2.72 -2.54
C ASP A 23 2.98 -3.46 -1.21
N SER A 24 4.00 -4.22 -0.83
CA SER A 24 3.99 -5.01 0.40
C SER A 24 3.89 -4.10 1.64
N ASN A 25 4.62 -2.98 1.64
CA ASN A 25 4.55 -1.99 2.71
C ASN A 25 3.17 -1.35 2.81
N LEU A 26 2.55 -1.02 1.67
CA LEU A 26 1.20 -0.45 1.67
C LEU A 26 0.16 -1.49 2.17
N GLU A 27 0.27 -2.75 1.75
CA GLU A 27 -0.61 -3.82 2.21
C GLU A 27 -0.52 -4.02 3.73
N ILE A 28 0.70 -4.07 4.28
CA ILE A 28 0.94 -4.18 5.73
C ILE A 28 0.37 -2.96 6.44
N ALA A 29 0.65 -1.75 5.96
CA ALA A 29 0.14 -0.52 6.54
C ALA A 29 -1.39 -0.46 6.62
N LEU A 30 -2.10 -0.89 5.56
CA LEU A 30 -3.56 -0.90 5.57
C LEU A 30 -4.09 -1.88 6.64
N LYS A 31 -3.49 -3.06 6.75
CA LYS A 31 -3.87 -4.08 7.75
C LYS A 31 -3.58 -3.63 9.17
N GLU A 32 -2.39 -3.07 9.40
CA GLU A 32 -1.97 -2.50 10.69
C GLU A 32 -2.91 -1.39 11.15
N PHE A 33 -3.33 -0.52 10.23
CA PHE A 33 -4.30 0.54 10.53
C PHE A 33 -5.64 -0.03 11.02
N ILE A 34 -6.16 -1.07 10.37
CA ILE A 34 -7.41 -1.72 10.78
C ILE A 34 -7.29 -2.33 12.17
N VAL A 35 -6.21 -3.08 12.43
CA VAL A 35 -6.02 -3.79 13.71
C VAL A 35 -5.85 -2.80 14.88
N HIS A 36 -5.22 -1.65 14.66
CA HIS A 36 -4.89 -0.71 15.74
C HIS A 36 -5.89 0.44 15.92
N ARG A 37 -6.75 0.73 14.94
CA ARG A 37 -7.81 1.75 15.06
C ARG A 37 -9.10 1.15 15.58
N THR A 38 -9.08 0.69 16.83
CA THR A 38 -10.24 0.09 17.51
C THR A 38 -11.42 1.05 17.68
N ASP A 39 -11.18 2.36 17.56
CA ASP A 39 -12.19 3.40 17.48
C ASP A 39 -13.00 3.34 16.16
N LEU A 40 -12.39 2.88 15.07
CA LEU A 40 -13.02 2.72 13.75
C LEU A 40 -13.43 1.27 13.47
N PHE A 41 -12.63 0.32 13.95
CA PHE A 41 -12.77 -1.12 13.76
C PHE A 41 -12.90 -1.81 15.12
N PRO A 42 -14.05 -1.67 15.80
CA PRO A 42 -14.18 -2.15 17.17
C PRO A 42 -14.18 -3.69 17.23
N PRO A 43 -13.50 -4.31 18.22
CA PRO A 43 -13.33 -5.78 18.28
C PRO A 43 -14.64 -6.58 18.32
N HIS A 44 -15.71 -6.02 18.90
CA HIS A 44 -17.02 -6.69 18.96
C HIS A 44 -17.66 -6.86 17.57
N LYS A 45 -17.28 -6.03 16.59
CA LYS A 45 -17.74 -6.10 15.19
C LYS A 45 -16.68 -6.72 14.28
N TYR A 46 -15.40 -6.45 14.56
CA TYR A 46 -14.24 -6.90 13.80
C TYR A 46 -13.38 -7.86 14.65
N GLY A 47 -13.97 -8.99 15.06
CA GLY A 47 -13.22 -10.07 15.70
C GLY A 47 -12.35 -10.86 14.71
N ASP A 48 -11.59 -11.84 15.20
CA ASP A 48 -10.57 -12.56 14.41
C ASP A 48 -11.10 -13.14 13.09
N ALA A 49 -12.27 -13.78 13.11
CA ALA A 49 -12.88 -14.33 11.89
C ALA A 49 -13.26 -13.24 10.87
N ALA A 50 -13.76 -12.10 11.35
CA ALA A 50 -14.12 -10.97 10.51
C ALA A 50 -12.87 -10.30 9.92
N ILE A 51 -11.81 -10.13 10.73
CA ILE A 51 -10.52 -9.61 10.27
C ILE A 51 -9.88 -10.56 9.25
N LEU A 52 -9.92 -11.87 9.50
CA LEU A 52 -9.40 -12.87 8.57
C LEU A 52 -10.12 -12.78 7.23
N ALA A 53 -11.46 -12.74 7.22
CA ALA A 53 -12.26 -12.59 6.02
C ALA A 53 -11.99 -11.27 5.30
N LEU A 54 -11.81 -10.18 6.06
CA LEU A 54 -11.47 -8.86 5.52
C LEU A 54 -10.12 -8.86 4.81
N PHE A 55 -9.13 -9.56 5.36
CA PHE A 55 -7.75 -9.60 4.84
C PHE A 55 -7.55 -10.56 3.66
N GLN A 56 -8.56 -11.35 3.28
CA GLN A 56 -8.49 -12.24 2.11
C GLN A 56 -8.36 -11.49 0.79
N ARG A 57 -8.92 -10.28 0.69
CA ARG A 57 -8.90 -9.46 -0.53
C ARG A 57 -8.55 -8.03 -0.20
N ARG A 58 -7.54 -7.48 -0.87
CA ARG A 58 -7.13 -6.08 -0.71
C ARG A 58 -8.26 -5.09 -0.98
N THR A 59 -9.15 -5.39 -1.93
CA THR A 59 -10.33 -4.55 -2.20
C THR A 59 -11.23 -4.43 -0.97
N ASN A 60 -11.38 -5.51 -0.19
CA ASN A 60 -12.17 -5.46 1.04
C ASN A 60 -11.51 -4.53 2.07
N VAL A 61 -10.19 -4.63 2.23
CA VAL A 61 -9.38 -3.76 3.10
C VAL A 61 -9.53 -2.29 2.69
N ILE A 62 -9.39 -1.96 1.41
CA ILE A 62 -9.54 -0.59 0.90
C ILE A 62 -10.97 -0.07 1.12
N ASN A 63 -11.98 -0.88 0.82
CA ASN A 63 -13.39 -0.51 1.00
C ASN A 63 -13.73 -0.28 2.47
N ALA A 64 -13.13 -1.02 3.39
CA ALA A 64 -13.33 -0.84 4.82
C ALA A 64 -12.66 0.45 5.34
N ILE A 65 -11.51 0.84 4.78
CA ILE A 65 -10.76 2.03 5.24
C ILE A 65 -11.29 3.32 4.63
N THR A 66 -11.69 3.32 3.36
CA THR A 66 -12.03 4.53 2.59
C THR A 66 -13.12 5.42 3.23
N PRO A 67 -14.17 4.88 3.88
CA PRO A 67 -15.15 5.69 4.60
C PRO A 67 -14.58 6.49 5.78
N HIS A 68 -13.48 6.03 6.36
CA HIS A 68 -12.87 6.64 7.55
C HIS A 68 -11.62 7.46 7.23
N VAL A 69 -10.94 7.12 6.14
CA VAL A 69 -9.72 7.78 5.67
C VAL A 69 -9.93 8.16 4.21
N PRO A 70 -10.35 9.41 3.93
CA PRO A 70 -10.62 9.82 2.57
C PRO A 70 -9.31 9.86 1.76
N LEU A 71 -9.23 8.98 0.77
CA LEU A 71 -8.21 8.98 -0.27
C LEU A 71 -8.88 9.46 -1.56
N SER A 72 -8.21 10.31 -2.34
CA SER A 72 -8.79 10.80 -3.59
C SER A 72 -8.99 9.63 -4.58
N PRO A 73 -10.00 9.71 -5.46
CA PRO A 73 -10.21 8.68 -6.49
C PRO A 73 -8.96 8.42 -7.34
N THR A 74 -8.16 9.45 -7.60
CA THR A 74 -6.87 9.33 -8.30
C THR A 74 -5.89 8.45 -7.54
N ILE A 75 -5.76 8.63 -6.21
CA ILE A 75 -4.87 7.81 -5.38
C ILE A 75 -5.36 6.37 -5.33
N LEU A 76 -6.66 6.15 -5.14
CA LEU A 76 -7.27 4.82 -5.13
C LEU A 76 -7.08 4.09 -6.48
N GLY A 77 -7.28 4.81 -7.59
CA GLY A 77 -7.03 4.28 -8.92
C GLY A 77 -5.59 3.85 -9.13
N LYS A 78 -4.62 4.65 -8.66
CA LYS A 78 -3.20 4.30 -8.74
C LYS A 78 -2.83 3.11 -7.85
N ILE A 79 -3.37 3.03 -6.64
CA ILE A 79 -3.19 1.86 -5.76
C ILE A 79 -3.66 0.59 -6.46
N GLY A 80 -4.84 0.62 -7.09
CA GLY A 80 -5.37 -0.51 -7.87
C GLY A 80 -4.50 -0.84 -9.09
N HIS A 81 -4.04 0.17 -9.81
CA HIS A 81 -3.16 0.01 -10.97
C HIS A 81 -1.84 -0.70 -10.62
N TYR A 82 -1.11 -0.20 -9.61
CA TYR A 82 0.17 -0.78 -9.20
C TYR A 82 0.02 -2.17 -8.57
N TYR A 83 -1.10 -2.45 -7.89
CA TYR A 83 -1.43 -3.80 -7.45
C TYR A 83 -1.60 -4.78 -8.62
N GLY A 84 -2.31 -4.35 -9.66
CA GLY A 84 -2.48 -5.13 -10.89
C GLY A 84 -1.16 -5.41 -11.60
N LEU A 85 -0.29 -4.40 -11.71
CA LEU A 85 1.06 -4.57 -12.28
C LEU A 85 1.89 -5.56 -11.47
N ARG A 86 1.89 -5.46 -10.14
CA ARG A 86 2.58 -6.42 -9.27
C ARG A 86 2.06 -7.84 -9.47
N ASN A 87 0.76 -8.04 -9.60
CA ASN A 87 0.19 -9.38 -9.79
C ASN A 87 0.67 -9.98 -11.13
N LYS A 88 0.73 -9.18 -12.20
CA LYS A 88 1.29 -9.61 -13.48
C LYS A 88 2.77 -9.98 -13.37
N LEU A 89 3.58 -9.13 -12.73
CA LEU A 89 5.01 -9.38 -12.52
C LEU A 89 5.28 -10.70 -11.79
N ILE A 90 4.49 -11.02 -10.75
CA ILE A 90 4.69 -12.23 -9.94
C ILE A 90 4.18 -13.48 -10.66
N HIS A 91 3.03 -13.39 -11.35
CA HIS A 91 2.34 -14.58 -11.86
C HIS A 91 2.61 -14.90 -13.33
N GLU A 92 2.89 -13.91 -14.17
CA GLU A 92 2.98 -14.11 -15.63
C GLU A 92 4.43 -14.27 -16.13
N ARG A 93 5.44 -14.24 -15.22
CA ARG A 93 6.88 -14.18 -15.58
C ARG A 93 7.19 -13.12 -16.66
N THR A 94 6.34 -12.11 -16.79
CA THR A 94 6.49 -11.05 -17.77
C THR A 94 7.46 -10.01 -17.23
N THR A 95 8.44 -9.66 -18.04
CA THR A 95 9.33 -8.50 -17.84
C THR A 95 8.56 -7.20 -18.10
N ALA A 96 7.36 -7.04 -17.52
CA ALA A 96 6.66 -5.77 -17.59
C ALA A 96 7.57 -4.72 -16.95
N ALA A 97 8.26 -3.94 -17.79
CA ALA A 97 9.30 -3.04 -17.36
C ALA A 97 8.64 -1.88 -16.64
N ILE A 98 8.51 -1.99 -15.31
CA ILE A 98 8.17 -0.83 -14.48
C ILE A 98 9.34 0.14 -14.63
N THR A 99 9.04 1.34 -15.09
CA THR A 99 10.01 2.41 -15.27
C THR A 99 10.33 3.09 -13.93
N ASP A 100 11.48 3.74 -13.83
CA ASP A 100 11.81 4.54 -12.63
C ASP A 100 10.77 5.63 -12.36
N LYS A 101 10.15 6.17 -13.41
CA LYS A 101 9.06 7.15 -13.30
C LYS A 101 7.84 6.54 -12.61
N GLU A 102 7.49 5.30 -12.94
CA GLU A 102 6.40 4.58 -12.30
C GLU A 102 6.74 4.19 -10.87
N VAL A 103 7.98 3.80 -10.56
CA VAL A 103 8.41 3.57 -9.17
C VAL A 103 8.31 4.84 -8.35
N ALA A 104 8.81 5.96 -8.87
CA ALA A 104 8.75 7.26 -8.21
C ALA A 104 7.30 7.73 -8.01
N ASP A 105 6.43 7.47 -8.99
CA ASP A 105 5.01 7.76 -8.86
C ASP A 105 4.33 6.88 -7.83
N TYR A 106 4.58 5.57 -7.85
CA TYR A 106 4.01 4.67 -6.86
C TYR A 106 4.49 5.01 -5.45
N GLN A 107 5.76 5.41 -5.30
CA GLN A 107 6.27 5.88 -4.03
C GLN A 107 5.47 7.08 -3.51
N ARG A 108 5.19 8.10 -4.36
CA ARG A 108 4.35 9.25 -3.95
C ARG A 108 2.95 8.82 -3.53
N VAL A 109 2.38 7.84 -4.21
CA VAL A 109 1.07 7.25 -3.88
C VAL A 109 1.11 6.59 -2.51
N VAL A 110 2.11 5.74 -2.25
CA VAL A 110 2.28 5.05 -0.96
C VAL A 110 2.51 6.08 0.16
N GLU A 111 3.38 7.07 -0.04
CA GLU A 111 3.61 8.13 0.95
C GLU A 111 2.33 8.92 1.26
N THR A 112 1.53 9.23 0.24
CA THR A 112 0.24 9.92 0.40
C THR A 112 -0.73 9.09 1.23
N ALA A 113 -0.83 7.78 0.93
CA ALA A 113 -1.66 6.86 1.71
C ALA A 113 -1.18 6.76 3.16
N LEU A 114 0.13 6.59 3.40
CA LEU A 114 0.71 6.49 4.74
C LEU A 114 0.52 7.79 5.55
N LYS A 115 0.67 8.96 4.92
CA LYS A 115 0.33 10.25 5.54
C LYS A 115 -1.13 10.30 5.96
N ALA A 116 -2.05 9.81 5.12
CA ALA A 116 -3.47 9.81 5.43
C ALA A 116 -3.81 8.88 6.61
N LEU A 117 -3.26 7.67 6.61
CA LEU A 117 -3.47 6.62 7.63
C LEU A 117 -2.84 6.99 8.97
N PHE A 118 -1.57 7.39 8.99
CA PHE A 118 -0.77 7.48 10.22
C PHE A 118 -0.27 8.88 10.57
N LYS A 119 -0.58 9.88 9.75
CA LYS A 119 -0.07 11.26 9.90
C LYS A 119 1.46 11.35 9.99
N VAL A 120 2.17 10.37 9.41
CA VAL A 120 3.63 10.34 9.34
C VAL A 120 4.18 11.44 8.43
N LYS A 121 5.41 11.87 8.69
CA LYS A 121 6.13 12.85 7.87
C LYS A 121 7.22 12.15 7.06
N PHE A 122 7.32 12.50 5.79
CA PHE A 122 8.40 12.05 4.91
C PHE A 122 9.32 13.24 4.60
N PRO A 123 10.64 13.02 4.45
CA PRO A 123 11.57 14.05 4.01
C PRO A 123 11.14 14.67 2.69
N LYS A 124 11.43 15.95 2.49
CA LYS A 124 11.29 16.58 1.17
C LYS A 124 12.34 15.97 0.24
N ARG A 125 11.91 15.60 -0.97
CA ARG A 125 12.75 15.11 -2.05
C ARG A 125 12.89 16.18 -3.12
#